data_AF-A0A8H7P1U6-F1
#
_entry.id   AF-A0A8H7P1U6-F1
#
_cell.length_a   1.000
_cell.length_b   1.000
_cell.length_c   1.000
_cell.angle_alpha   90.00
_cell.angle_beta   90.00
_cell.angle_gamma   90.00
#
_symmetry.space_group_name_H-M   'P 1'
#
loop_
_entity.id
_entity.type
_entity.pdbx_description
1 polymer ?
#
loop_
_entity_poly.entity_id
_entity_poly.type
_entity_poly.pdbx_seq_one_letter_code
_entity_poly.pdbx_strand_id
1 'polypeptide(L)'
;MAPNKQAQTSEMSREVNNLLHTLRGEHFRHTQNLQRAIARTLNMHSYTNPSLPFDQIYAEKRPTTEQPNPRRNSAVMQLGPEGILEYAYPRGPVPGPLPPRSWSGLFDKGKEKEVDECSKRAEALSLILSHLPPTASTERSMPPLPLTTLCLRYLLSLFPESGSADMFREDVVPYVPAHLRRDLLRWTATHKPLSSSRLSSLCSPDGHAEGELIVVGPQASPSRDLLRPDVARRRATRMPPDVYLNDSSSDPDWSWDSPSSDVYTRPPLYALILLTTPVSVNTLLSFPPTLTHLALIALPNAAPIHRLPRICPLIEVLDLSFNTWLKQEAGDDTILERVEWERWRKLRVLGLRDCNIDGSVADRVNKGRWTDVEIIGVDSGAPSLEAAMSRLRLNG
;
A
#
# COMPACT_ATOMS: atom_id res chain seq x y z
N MET A 1 -0.62 73.64 38.02
CA MET A 1 0.45 72.62 38.10
C MET A 1 0.13 71.53 37.08
N ALA A 2 0.78 71.58 35.91
CA ALA A 2 0.59 70.58 34.85
C ALA A 2 1.72 69.53 34.94
N PRO A 3 1.42 68.22 34.86
CA PRO A 3 2.43 67.19 34.99
C PRO A 3 3.36 67.14 33.77
N ASN A 4 4.62 66.86 34.06
CA ASN A 4 5.77 66.93 33.18
C ASN A 4 5.73 65.82 32.12
N LYS A 5 5.46 66.17 30.85
CA LYS A 5 5.35 65.24 29.71
C LYS A 5 6.60 64.40 29.44
N GLN A 6 7.76 64.78 29.98
CA GLN A 6 9.02 64.03 29.80
C GLN A 6 9.12 62.77 30.67
N ALA A 7 8.37 62.67 31.78
CA ALA A 7 8.40 61.47 32.62
C ALA A 7 7.65 60.29 31.97
N GLN A 8 6.51 60.57 31.34
CA GLN A 8 5.63 59.56 30.75
C GLN A 8 6.25 58.86 29.52
N THR A 9 7.03 59.57 28.70
CA THR A 9 7.71 58.95 27.55
C THR A 9 8.86 58.03 27.97
N SER A 10 9.51 58.30 29.10
CA SER A 10 10.56 57.44 29.63
C SER A 10 10.02 56.10 30.18
N GLU A 11 8.85 56.12 30.80
CA GLU A 11 8.20 54.92 31.34
C GLU A 11 7.73 53.98 30.22
N MET A 12 7.08 54.53 29.18
CA MET A 12 6.70 53.74 27.99
C MET A 12 7.92 53.13 27.30
N SER A 13 9.05 53.83 27.23
CA SER A 13 10.27 53.29 26.62
C SER A 13 10.89 52.14 27.42
N ARG A 14 10.73 52.14 28.74
CA ARG A 14 11.18 51.05 29.63
C ARG A 14 10.24 49.85 29.54
N GLU A 15 8.94 50.10 29.40
CA GLU A 15 7.93 49.05 29.23
C GLU A 15 8.11 48.30 27.90
N VAL A 16 8.37 49.02 26.81
CA VAL A 16 8.69 48.42 25.50
C VAL A 16 9.98 47.61 25.55
N ASN A 17 11.03 48.11 26.21
CA ASN A 17 12.27 47.35 26.38
C ASN A 17 12.09 46.09 27.24
N ASN A 18 11.26 46.15 28.29
CA ASN A 18 10.92 44.99 29.10
C ASN A 18 10.11 43.96 28.29
N LEU A 19 9.17 44.42 27.47
CA LEU A 19 8.38 43.55 26.59
C LEU A 19 9.28 42.87 25.55
N LEU A 20 10.19 43.60 24.91
CA LEU A 20 11.14 43.05 23.95
C LEU A 20 12.13 42.08 24.60
N HIS A 21 12.59 42.35 25.82
CA HIS A 21 13.45 41.44 26.57
C HIS A 21 12.70 40.15 26.95
N THR A 22 11.42 40.26 27.28
CA THR A 22 10.56 39.10 27.60
C THR A 22 10.27 38.27 26.37
N LEU A 23 9.92 38.89 25.24
CA LEU A 23 9.69 38.21 23.96
C LEU A 23 10.95 37.54 23.42
N ARG A 24 12.11 38.18 23.55
CA ARG A 24 13.41 37.57 23.20
C ARG A 24 13.73 36.37 24.10
N GLY A 25 13.46 36.48 25.40
CA GLY A 25 13.64 35.39 26.36
C GLY A 25 12.70 34.21 26.09
N GLU A 26 11.45 34.47 25.72
CA GLU A 26 10.47 33.45 25.36
C GLU A 26 10.88 32.74 24.06
N HIS A 27 11.26 33.51 23.04
CA HIS A 27 11.75 32.94 21.77
C HIS A 27 12.98 32.05 21.99
N PHE A 28 13.92 32.48 22.84
CA PHE A 28 15.08 31.66 23.19
C PHE A 28 14.68 30.35 23.89
N ARG A 29 13.75 30.39 24.85
CA ARG A 29 13.22 29.19 25.53
C ARG A 29 12.48 28.25 24.56
N HIS A 30 11.69 28.81 23.64
CA HIS A 30 10.97 28.05 22.62
C HIS A 30 11.95 27.35 21.66
N THR A 31 12.98 28.07 21.21
CA THR A 31 14.03 27.52 20.33
C THR A 31 14.84 26.43 21.04
N GLN A 32 15.17 26.61 22.32
CA GLN A 32 15.88 25.60 23.11
C GLN A 32 15.02 24.35 23.37
N ASN A 33 13.70 24.51 23.55
CA ASN A 33 12.77 23.38 23.67
C ASN A 33 12.63 22.61 22.36
N LEU A 34 12.56 23.31 21.21
CA LEU A 34 12.60 22.67 19.90
C LEU A 34 13.92 21.92 19.68
N GLN A 35 15.06 22.51 20.01
CA GLN A 35 16.36 21.85 19.90
C GLN A 35 16.49 20.64 20.84
N ARG A 36 15.98 20.70 22.07
CA ARG A 36 15.93 19.54 22.99
C ARG A 36 14.97 18.45 22.50
N ALA A 37 13.89 18.81 21.81
CA ALA A 37 12.99 17.84 21.19
C ALA A 37 13.65 17.14 19.98
N ILE A 38 14.44 17.88 19.19
CA ILE A 38 15.17 17.34 18.04
C ILE A 38 16.37 16.48 18.49
N ALA A 39 17.10 16.89 19.54
CA ALA A 39 18.26 16.17 20.07
C ALA A 39 17.93 14.87 20.83
N ARG A 40 16.65 14.55 21.04
CA ARG A 40 16.21 13.30 21.71
C ARG A 40 16.00 12.12 20.76
N THR A 41 16.37 12.22 19.48
CA THR A 41 16.16 11.12 18.51
C THR A 41 17.34 10.18 18.32
N LEU A 42 18.43 10.30 19.09
CA LEU A 42 19.53 9.32 19.11
C LEU A 42 20.13 9.18 20.52
N ASN A 43 19.68 8.20 21.31
CA ASN A 43 20.55 7.17 21.90
C ASN A 43 19.83 6.24 22.89
N MET A 44 20.09 4.96 22.65
CA MET A 44 20.27 3.80 23.53
C MET A 44 19.77 3.84 24.98
N HIS A 45 19.12 2.73 25.32
CA HIS A 45 18.82 2.19 26.65
C HIS A 45 19.64 2.75 27.81
N SER A 46 18.92 3.27 28.81
CA SER A 46 19.37 3.29 30.20
C SER A 46 18.15 3.12 31.08
N TYR A 47 18.13 2.01 31.82
CA TYR A 47 17.16 1.75 32.88
C TYR A 47 17.33 2.79 33.99
N THR A 48 16.31 3.59 34.24
CA THR A 48 16.21 4.43 35.44
C THR A 48 14.82 4.27 36.05
N ASN A 49 14.81 3.72 37.26
CA ASN A 49 13.66 3.47 38.12
C ASN A 49 12.76 4.72 38.29
N PRO A 50 11.43 4.57 38.32
CA PRO A 50 10.57 5.60 38.89
C PRO A 50 10.58 5.50 40.43
N SER A 51 10.99 6.57 41.09
CA SER A 51 10.88 6.77 42.52
C SER A 51 9.44 7.14 42.90
N LEU A 52 8.63 6.16 43.30
CA LEU A 52 7.47 6.38 44.15
C LEU A 52 7.40 5.27 45.22
N PRO A 53 7.20 5.61 46.51
CA PRO A 53 7.19 4.63 47.59
C PRO A 53 5.96 3.71 47.50
N PHE A 54 6.22 2.40 47.60
CA PHE A 54 5.25 1.31 47.44
C PHE A 54 4.14 1.27 48.51
N ASP A 55 4.28 2.02 49.60
CA ASP A 55 3.39 1.93 50.77
C ASP A 55 2.07 2.71 50.64
N GLN A 56 1.83 3.41 49.53
CA GLN A 56 0.57 4.13 49.29
C GLN A 56 -0.43 3.39 48.38
N ILE A 57 -0.04 2.25 47.78
CA ILE A 57 -0.89 1.53 46.82
C ILE A 57 -1.81 0.51 47.54
N TYR A 58 -1.45 0.06 48.75
CA TYR A 58 -2.17 -0.98 49.48
C TYR A 58 -2.62 -0.57 50.89
N ALA A 59 -3.14 0.66 51.05
CA ALA A 59 -3.86 1.01 52.27
C ALA A 59 -5.22 0.27 52.29
N GLU A 60 -5.34 -0.66 53.22
CA GLU A 60 -6.47 -1.53 53.52
C GLU A 60 -7.83 -0.83 53.47
N LYS A 61 -8.72 -1.29 52.59
CA LYS A 61 -10.15 -1.02 52.68
C LYS A 61 -10.83 -2.26 53.24
N ARG A 62 -11.27 -2.17 54.51
CA ARG A 62 -12.03 -3.20 55.23
C ARG A 62 -13.28 -3.63 54.45
N PRO A 63 -13.70 -4.90 54.55
CA PRO A 63 -14.91 -5.39 53.89
C PRO A 63 -16.14 -4.92 54.66
N THR A 64 -16.96 -4.06 54.04
CA THR A 64 -18.34 -3.82 54.49
C THR A 64 -19.25 -4.76 53.72
N THR A 65 -19.92 -5.63 54.46
CA THR A 65 -20.93 -6.57 54.00
C THR A 65 -22.17 -5.81 53.51
N GLU A 66 -22.41 -5.77 52.20
CA GLU A 66 -23.72 -5.44 51.64
C GLU A 66 -24.13 -6.46 50.56
N GLN A 67 -25.40 -6.85 50.63
CA GLN A 67 -26.05 -7.95 49.92
C GLN A 67 -26.11 -7.79 48.39
N PRO A 68 -26.29 -8.90 47.63
CA PRO A 68 -26.33 -8.86 46.18
C PRO A 68 -27.69 -8.39 45.66
N ASN A 69 -27.71 -7.33 44.88
CA ASN A 69 -28.86 -6.90 44.10
C ASN A 69 -28.73 -7.47 42.67
N PRO A 70 -29.63 -8.36 42.19
CA PRO A 70 -29.52 -8.97 40.88
C PRO A 70 -30.20 -8.05 39.86
N ARG A 71 -29.42 -7.25 39.13
CA ARG A 71 -29.78 -6.61 37.84
C ARG A 71 -28.62 -5.75 37.35
N ARG A 72 -27.63 -6.37 36.71
CA ARG A 72 -26.86 -5.71 35.66
C ARG A 72 -26.76 -6.68 34.50
N ASN A 73 -27.43 -6.31 33.42
CA ASN A 73 -27.40 -6.95 32.12
C ASN A 73 -25.95 -7.27 31.76
N SER A 74 -25.62 -8.56 31.68
CA SER A 74 -24.40 -9.03 31.05
C SER A 74 -24.46 -8.64 29.57
N ALA A 75 -23.77 -7.57 29.21
CA ALA A 75 -23.63 -7.17 27.82
C ALA A 75 -22.92 -8.28 27.06
N VAL A 76 -23.54 -8.69 25.96
CA VAL A 76 -23.14 -9.77 25.07
C VAL A 76 -21.76 -9.47 24.48
N MET A 77 -20.82 -10.42 24.59
CA MET A 77 -19.58 -10.44 23.83
C MET A 77 -19.91 -10.38 22.34
N GLN A 78 -19.47 -9.34 21.63
CA GLN A 78 -19.53 -9.30 20.17
C GLN A 78 -18.12 -9.39 19.61
N LEU A 79 -17.91 -10.35 18.70
CA LEU A 79 -16.68 -10.44 17.91
C LEU A 79 -16.62 -9.26 16.94
N GLY A 80 -15.51 -8.51 16.97
CA GLY A 80 -15.23 -7.47 15.99
C GLY A 80 -14.88 -8.06 14.60
N PRO A 81 -14.87 -7.23 13.54
CA PRO A 81 -14.66 -7.66 12.15
C PRO A 81 -13.28 -8.28 11.87
N GLU A 82 -12.31 -8.13 12.78
CA GLU A 82 -10.94 -8.69 12.70
C GLU A 82 -10.78 -10.02 13.47
N GLY A 83 -11.85 -10.59 14.05
CA GLY A 83 -11.77 -11.87 14.77
C GLY A 83 -11.04 -11.82 16.12
N ILE A 84 -10.77 -10.63 16.65
CA ILE A 84 -10.18 -10.40 17.96
C ILE A 84 -11.32 -10.27 18.99
N LEU A 85 -11.16 -10.92 20.16
CA LEU A 85 -12.03 -10.74 21.32
C LEU A 85 -11.91 -9.30 21.83
N GLU A 86 -12.79 -8.42 21.34
CA GLU A 86 -12.92 -7.07 21.87
C GLU A 86 -13.66 -7.14 23.22
N TYR A 87 -12.90 -6.98 24.31
CA TYR A 87 -13.51 -6.59 25.58
C TYR A 87 -14.26 -5.27 25.35
N ALA A 88 -15.46 -5.15 25.90
CA ALA A 88 -16.33 -3.97 25.80
C ALA A 88 -15.79 -2.75 26.55
N TYR A 89 -14.53 -2.39 26.29
CA TYR A 89 -14.02 -1.03 26.41
C TYR A 89 -13.29 -0.62 25.13
N PRO A 90 -14.05 -0.31 24.06
CA PRO A 90 -13.67 0.74 23.14
C PRO A 90 -14.72 1.85 23.21
N ARG A 91 -14.30 3.10 23.44
CA ARG A 91 -15.10 4.33 23.25
C ARG A 91 -16.17 4.68 24.31
N GLY A 92 -16.08 4.17 25.53
CA GLY A 92 -16.84 4.69 26.67
C GLY A 92 -16.07 5.81 27.41
N PRO A 93 -16.76 6.75 28.09
CA PRO A 93 -16.08 7.72 28.96
C PRO A 93 -15.31 6.98 30.04
N VAL A 94 -13.99 7.06 29.99
CA VAL A 94 -13.11 6.52 31.03
C VAL A 94 -13.42 7.27 32.33
N PRO A 95 -13.56 6.59 33.49
CA PRO A 95 -13.68 7.28 34.76
C PRO A 95 -12.42 8.12 34.99
N GLY A 96 -12.55 9.44 34.85
CA GLY A 96 -11.43 10.36 34.97
C GLY A 96 -11.72 11.70 34.29
N PRO A 97 -10.94 12.74 34.58
CA PRO A 97 -11.02 14.00 33.85
C PRO A 97 -10.73 13.76 32.37
N LEU A 98 -11.48 14.45 31.50
CA LEU A 98 -11.23 14.43 30.06
C LEU A 98 -9.76 14.78 29.80
N PRO A 99 -9.07 14.08 28.87
CA PRO A 99 -7.71 14.41 28.53
C PRO A 99 -7.63 15.86 28.05
N PRO A 100 -6.53 16.57 28.33
CA PRO A 100 -6.35 17.95 27.87
C PRO A 100 -6.55 18.05 26.36
N ARG A 101 -7.16 19.14 25.86
CA ARG A 101 -7.38 19.36 24.42
C ARG A 101 -6.09 19.32 23.58
N SER A 102 -4.93 19.54 24.21
CA SER A 102 -3.62 19.40 23.59
C SER A 102 -3.22 17.94 23.28
N TRP A 103 -3.92 16.94 23.82
CA TRP A 103 -3.63 15.50 23.65
C TRP A 103 -4.54 14.82 22.63
N SER A 104 -5.66 15.43 22.27
CA SER A 104 -6.61 14.90 21.26
C SER A 104 -5.97 14.66 19.88
N GLY A 105 -4.91 15.39 19.54
CA GLY A 105 -4.18 15.20 18.28
C GLY A 105 -3.15 14.06 18.27
N LEU A 106 -2.82 13.47 19.44
CA LEU A 106 -1.83 12.40 19.54
C LEU A 106 -2.38 11.01 19.23
N PHE A 107 -3.69 10.77 19.43
CA PHE A 107 -4.26 9.42 19.38
C PHE A 107 -5.06 9.12 18.12
N ASP A 108 -5.62 10.12 17.42
CA ASP A 108 -6.51 9.88 16.26
C ASP A 108 -5.83 9.99 14.89
N LYS A 109 -4.74 10.74 14.74
CA LYS A 109 -4.19 11.07 13.41
C LYS A 109 -3.55 9.92 12.63
N GLY A 110 -3.20 8.82 13.29
CA GLY A 110 -2.48 7.70 12.67
C GLY A 110 -3.40 6.67 12.01
N LYS A 111 -4.40 6.19 12.76
CA LYS A 111 -5.25 5.06 12.34
C LYS A 111 -6.25 5.44 11.25
N GLU A 112 -6.86 6.63 11.36
CA GLU A 112 -7.83 7.10 10.35
C GLU A 112 -7.14 7.34 9.00
N LYS A 113 -5.91 7.89 9.03
CA LYS A 113 -5.10 8.10 7.83
C LYS A 113 -4.67 6.76 7.18
N GLU A 114 -4.30 5.76 7.97
CA GLU A 114 -3.91 4.43 7.45
C GLU A 114 -5.10 3.69 6.81
N VAL A 115 -6.30 3.79 7.40
CA VAL A 115 -7.53 3.20 6.85
C VAL A 115 -7.95 3.89 5.54
N ASP A 116 -7.82 5.22 5.47
CA ASP A 116 -8.08 6.00 4.25
C ASP A 116 -7.06 5.65 3.13
N GLU A 117 -5.77 5.53 3.48
CA GLU A 117 -4.74 5.08 2.52
C GLU A 117 -4.99 3.65 2.02
N CYS A 118 -5.41 2.73 2.89
CA CYS A 118 -5.78 1.37 2.51
C CYS A 118 -6.97 1.35 1.55
N SER A 119 -8.00 2.15 1.83
CA SER A 119 -9.20 2.27 0.99
C SER A 119 -8.86 2.83 -0.39
N LYS A 120 -8.01 3.85 -0.44
CA LYS A 120 -7.50 4.42 -1.71
C LYS A 120 -6.70 3.40 -2.52
N ARG A 121 -5.84 2.61 -1.88
CA ARG A 121 -5.11 1.53 -2.57
C ARG A 121 -6.04 0.44 -3.07
N ALA A 122 -7.05 0.06 -2.28
CA ALA A 122 -8.05 -0.92 -2.69
C ALA A 122 -8.82 -0.45 -3.93
N GLU A 123 -9.26 0.80 -3.93
CA GLU A 123 -9.93 1.43 -5.06
C GLU A 123 -9.03 1.51 -6.29
N ALA A 124 -7.78 1.97 -6.12
CA ALA A 124 -6.80 2.03 -7.20
C ALA A 124 -6.58 0.67 -7.86
N LEU A 125 -6.39 -0.38 -7.06
CA LEU A 125 -6.11 -1.73 -7.53
C LEU A 125 -7.35 -2.51 -8.01
N SER A 126 -8.56 -2.02 -7.70
CA SER A 126 -9.83 -2.74 -7.96
C SER A 126 -10.00 -3.20 -9.41
N LEU A 127 -9.63 -2.36 -10.39
CA LEU A 127 -9.81 -2.64 -11.81
C LEU A 127 -8.88 -3.76 -12.27
N ILE A 128 -7.57 -3.64 -12.02
CA ILE A 128 -6.64 -4.67 -12.48
C ILE A 128 -6.88 -6.00 -11.75
N LEU A 129 -7.23 -5.96 -10.47
CA LEU A 129 -7.47 -7.17 -9.67
C LEU A 129 -8.76 -7.90 -10.07
N SER A 130 -9.78 -7.23 -10.62
CA SER A 130 -11.02 -7.87 -11.09
C SER A 130 -10.82 -8.68 -12.37
N HIS A 131 -9.78 -8.37 -13.16
CA HIS A 131 -9.45 -9.09 -14.38
C HIS A 131 -8.39 -10.19 -14.19
N LEU A 132 -7.78 -10.27 -13.01
CA LEU A 132 -6.85 -11.35 -12.67
C LEU A 132 -7.60 -12.57 -12.11
N PRO A 133 -6.97 -13.77 -12.11
CA PRO A 133 -7.57 -14.96 -11.52
C PRO A 133 -8.01 -14.69 -10.07
N PRO A 134 -9.24 -15.09 -9.68
CA PRO A 134 -9.74 -14.84 -8.35
C PRO A 134 -8.86 -15.52 -7.31
N THR A 135 -8.66 -14.84 -6.19
CA THR A 135 -7.97 -15.40 -5.03
C THR A 135 -8.98 -15.66 -3.92
N ALA A 136 -8.66 -16.57 -3.00
CA ALA A 136 -9.54 -16.92 -1.88
C ALA A 136 -9.94 -15.70 -1.03
N SER A 137 -9.15 -14.62 -1.09
CA SER A 137 -9.37 -13.31 -0.46
C SER A 137 -10.25 -12.34 -1.26
N THR A 138 -10.39 -12.51 -2.58
CA THR A 138 -11.10 -11.54 -3.46
C THR A 138 -12.56 -11.92 -3.67
N GLU A 139 -12.89 -13.22 -3.70
CA GLU A 139 -14.28 -13.67 -3.89
C GLU A 139 -15.17 -13.46 -2.67
N ARG A 140 -14.57 -13.23 -1.50
CA ARG A 140 -15.29 -13.09 -0.22
C ARG A 140 -14.94 -11.76 0.43
N SER A 141 -15.44 -10.67 -0.16
CA SER A 141 -15.44 -9.33 0.45
C SER A 141 -16.28 -9.23 1.74
N MET A 142 -16.76 -10.36 2.28
CA MET A 142 -17.51 -10.45 3.52
C MET A 142 -16.77 -11.38 4.50
N PRO A 143 -16.57 -10.97 5.76
CA PRO A 143 -15.99 -11.83 6.78
C PRO A 143 -16.86 -13.08 7.03
N PRO A 144 -16.23 -14.20 7.44
CA PRO A 144 -14.84 -14.30 7.86
C PRO A 144 -13.86 -14.53 6.68
N LEU A 145 -12.69 -13.91 6.79
CA LEU A 145 -11.55 -14.18 5.92
C LEU A 145 -11.15 -15.66 6.02
N PRO A 146 -10.62 -16.27 4.95
CA PRO A 146 -10.07 -17.61 5.01
C PRO A 146 -9.03 -17.74 6.13
N LEU A 147 -9.04 -18.86 6.85
CA LEU A 147 -8.08 -19.15 7.91
C LEU A 147 -6.64 -19.04 7.41
N THR A 148 -6.38 -19.46 6.17
CA THR A 148 -5.07 -19.34 5.51
C THR A 148 -4.57 -17.89 5.49
N THR A 149 -5.43 -16.94 5.13
CA THR A 149 -5.11 -15.51 5.12
C THR A 149 -4.81 -15.01 6.54
N LEU A 150 -5.60 -15.42 7.54
CA LEU A 150 -5.36 -15.04 8.93
C LEU A 150 -4.02 -15.58 9.46
N CYS A 151 -3.70 -16.84 9.17
CA CYS A 151 -2.43 -17.45 9.53
C CYS A 151 -1.25 -16.74 8.87
N LEU A 152 -1.35 -16.40 7.58
CA LEU A 152 -0.30 -15.66 6.87
C LEU A 152 -0.11 -14.24 7.42
N ARG A 153 -1.20 -13.56 7.79
CA ARG A 153 -1.14 -12.25 8.46
C ARG A 153 -0.44 -12.34 9.82
N TYR A 154 -0.77 -13.37 10.59
CA TYR A 154 -0.11 -13.62 11.87
C TYR A 154 1.37 -13.92 11.69
N LEU A 155 1.74 -14.73 10.70
CA LEU A 155 3.15 -14.95 10.35
C LEU A 155 3.85 -13.64 10.01
N LEU A 156 3.24 -12.78 9.17
CA LEU A 156 3.82 -11.47 8.86
C LEU A 156 3.97 -10.54 10.08
N SER A 157 3.14 -10.69 11.13
CA SER A 157 3.26 -9.88 12.34
C SER A 157 4.38 -10.36 13.26
N LEU A 158 4.68 -11.67 13.25
CA LEU A 158 5.78 -12.25 14.02
C LEU A 158 7.16 -11.86 13.47
N PHE A 159 7.26 -11.57 12.18
CA PHE A 159 8.48 -11.10 11.54
C PHE A 159 8.33 -9.60 11.23
N PRO A 160 8.81 -8.66 12.07
CA PRO A 160 8.77 -7.22 11.79
C PRO A 160 9.90 -6.76 10.84
N GLU A 161 9.65 -5.69 10.06
CA GLU A 161 10.50 -5.23 8.96
C GLU A 161 11.94 -4.85 9.34
N SER A 162 12.15 -4.43 10.59
CA SER A 162 13.38 -3.76 11.04
C SER A 162 14.62 -4.66 11.25
N GLY A 163 14.62 -5.91 10.77
CA GLY A 163 15.78 -6.79 10.94
C GLY A 163 15.57 -8.29 10.66
N SER A 164 14.38 -8.70 10.19
CA SER A 164 14.04 -10.13 10.01
C SER A 164 13.81 -10.54 8.55
N ALA A 165 14.30 -9.77 7.58
CA ALA A 165 14.06 -10.09 6.16
C ALA A 165 14.68 -11.43 5.76
N ASP A 166 15.89 -11.72 6.24
CA ASP A 166 16.59 -12.98 5.96
C ASP A 166 15.92 -14.15 6.67
N MET A 167 15.54 -14.00 7.95
CA MET A 167 14.75 -15.00 8.68
C MET A 167 13.41 -15.29 8.00
N PHE A 168 12.69 -14.26 7.55
CA PHE A 168 11.44 -14.45 6.82
C PHE A 168 11.65 -15.24 5.52
N ARG A 169 12.74 -14.96 4.79
CA ARG A 169 13.10 -15.65 3.55
C ARG A 169 13.50 -17.11 3.78
N GLU A 170 14.17 -17.41 4.88
CA GLU A 170 14.69 -18.76 5.17
C GLU A 170 13.69 -19.63 5.93
N ASP A 171 12.96 -19.06 6.89
CA ASP A 171 12.10 -19.79 7.81
C ASP A 171 10.64 -19.87 7.37
N VAL A 172 10.19 -18.95 6.50
CA VAL A 172 8.76 -18.86 6.11
C VAL A 172 8.58 -19.17 4.63
N VAL A 173 9.25 -18.43 3.74
CA VAL A 173 9.04 -18.51 2.28
C VAL A 173 9.13 -19.95 1.72
N PRO A 174 10.08 -20.82 2.13
CA PRO A 174 10.18 -22.17 1.58
C PRO A 174 8.96 -23.05 1.86
N TYR A 175 8.23 -22.75 2.95
CA TYR A 175 7.06 -23.51 3.38
C TYR A 175 5.74 -22.93 2.87
N VAL A 176 5.76 -21.75 2.22
CA VAL A 176 4.56 -21.12 1.66
C VAL A 176 4.44 -21.42 0.16
N PRO A 177 3.41 -22.18 -0.27
CA PRO A 177 3.11 -22.44 -1.67
C PRO A 177 3.02 -21.16 -2.51
N ALA A 178 3.37 -21.25 -3.81
CA ALA A 178 3.43 -20.09 -4.70
C ALA A 178 2.09 -19.32 -4.80
N HIS A 179 0.96 -20.03 -4.82
CA HIS A 179 -0.37 -19.42 -4.84
C HIS A 179 -0.67 -18.64 -3.54
N LEU A 180 -0.26 -19.15 -2.37
CA LEU A 180 -0.41 -18.42 -1.11
C LEU A 180 0.52 -17.20 -1.03
N ARG A 181 1.72 -17.27 -1.63
CA ARG A 181 2.62 -16.12 -1.76
C ARG A 181 2.00 -15.01 -2.63
N ARG A 182 1.31 -15.38 -3.71
CA ARG A 182 0.52 -14.45 -4.54
C ARG A 182 -0.62 -13.82 -3.75
N ASP A 183 -1.38 -14.61 -3.01
CA ASP A 183 -2.50 -14.10 -2.20
C ASP A 183 -2.00 -13.12 -1.13
N LEU A 184 -0.85 -13.42 -0.52
CA LEU A 184 -0.18 -12.54 0.43
C LEU A 184 0.31 -11.24 -0.24
N LEU A 185 0.88 -11.34 -1.45
CA LEU A 185 1.32 -10.19 -2.24
C LEU A 185 0.16 -9.23 -2.54
N ARG A 186 -0.99 -9.76 -2.99
CA ARG A 186 -2.19 -8.96 -3.24
C ARG A 186 -2.73 -8.32 -1.97
N TRP A 187 -2.80 -9.09 -0.87
CA TRP A 187 -3.30 -8.56 0.39
C TRP A 187 -2.42 -7.43 0.95
N THR A 188 -1.09 -7.64 0.95
CA THR A 188 -0.12 -6.65 1.43
C THR A 188 -0.09 -5.41 0.57
N ALA A 189 -0.21 -5.53 -0.77
CA ALA A 189 -0.30 -4.36 -1.66
C ALA A 189 -1.43 -3.39 -1.26
N THR A 190 -2.58 -3.91 -0.82
CA THR A 190 -3.72 -3.09 -0.39
C THR A 190 -3.57 -2.59 1.05
N HIS A 191 -3.21 -3.45 2.00
CA HIS A 191 -3.31 -3.14 3.43
C HIS A 191 -1.99 -2.62 4.02
N LYS A 192 -0.87 -3.26 3.69
CA LYS A 192 0.45 -2.91 4.23
C LYS A 192 1.54 -3.30 3.22
N PRO A 193 1.90 -2.38 2.30
CA PRO A 193 2.92 -2.61 1.28
C PRO A 193 4.22 -3.11 1.88
N LEU A 194 4.78 -4.14 1.25
CA LEU A 194 6.04 -4.71 1.68
C LEU A 194 7.21 -3.83 1.22
N SER A 195 8.26 -3.80 2.03
CA SER A 195 9.56 -3.27 1.62
C SER A 195 10.13 -4.07 0.45
N SER A 196 10.99 -3.44 -0.37
CA SER A 196 11.60 -4.07 -1.55
C SER A 196 12.33 -5.38 -1.22
N SER A 197 12.94 -5.51 -0.04
CA SER A 197 13.64 -6.73 0.41
C SER A 197 12.69 -7.87 0.76
N ARG A 198 11.52 -7.57 1.33
CA ARG A 198 10.49 -8.59 1.62
C ARG A 198 9.75 -9.02 0.37
N LEU A 199 9.48 -8.07 -0.51
CA LEU A 199 8.88 -8.34 -1.80
C LEU A 199 9.79 -9.26 -2.65
N SER A 200 11.09 -9.00 -2.69
CA SER A 200 12.05 -9.88 -3.38
C SER A 200 12.18 -11.25 -2.71
N SER A 201 12.00 -11.34 -1.40
CA SER A 201 11.99 -12.61 -0.66
C SER A 201 10.74 -13.45 -0.93
N LEU A 202 9.55 -12.83 -1.05
CA LEU A 202 8.32 -13.53 -1.42
C LEU A 202 8.33 -14.01 -2.86
N CYS A 203 8.97 -13.26 -3.75
CA CYS A 203 9.10 -13.64 -5.14
C CYS A 203 9.97 -14.89 -5.29
N SER A 204 9.57 -15.78 -6.20
CA SER A 204 10.40 -16.93 -6.60
C SER A 204 11.73 -16.43 -7.20
N PRO A 205 12.77 -17.28 -7.37
CA PRO A 205 14.02 -16.86 -8.02
C PRO A 205 13.83 -16.22 -9.41
N ASP A 206 12.67 -16.44 -10.03
CA ASP A 206 12.22 -15.87 -11.30
C ASP A 206 11.66 -14.43 -11.18
N GLY A 207 11.61 -13.86 -9.97
CA GLY A 207 11.22 -12.47 -9.72
C GLY A 207 9.74 -12.21 -9.48
N HIS A 208 8.91 -13.26 -9.40
CA HIS A 208 7.46 -13.13 -9.24
C HIS A 208 6.82 -14.25 -8.39
N ALA A 209 5.56 -14.05 -7.99
CA ALA A 209 4.73 -15.06 -7.33
C ALA A 209 3.63 -15.50 -8.29
N GLU A 210 3.69 -16.75 -8.78
CA GLU A 210 2.64 -17.31 -9.67
C GLU A 210 2.38 -16.49 -10.96
N GLY A 211 3.40 -15.80 -11.47
CA GLY A 211 3.29 -14.97 -12.67
C GLY A 211 2.84 -13.52 -12.39
N GLU A 212 2.73 -13.13 -11.12
CA GLU A 212 2.31 -11.79 -10.69
C GLU A 212 3.39 -11.07 -9.88
N LEU A 213 3.50 -9.76 -10.11
CA LEU A 213 4.37 -8.86 -9.36
C LEU A 213 3.63 -7.54 -9.08
N ILE A 214 3.51 -7.17 -7.80
CA ILE A 214 2.83 -5.95 -7.35
C ILE A 214 3.79 -5.13 -6.50
N VAL A 215 4.22 -3.98 -7.02
CA VAL A 215 5.14 -3.07 -6.34
C VAL A 215 4.37 -1.81 -5.96
N VAL A 216 4.41 -1.45 -4.68
CA VAL A 216 3.66 -0.31 -4.14
C VAL A 216 4.59 0.64 -3.39
N GLY A 217 4.49 1.93 -3.72
CA GLY A 217 5.10 3.01 -2.97
C GLY A 217 6.25 3.72 -3.70
N PRO A 218 6.58 4.96 -3.27
CA PRO A 218 7.50 5.84 -3.99
C PRO A 218 8.98 5.48 -3.80
N GLN A 219 9.31 4.78 -2.71
CA GLN A 219 10.67 4.30 -2.42
C GLN A 219 10.90 2.87 -2.92
N ALA A 220 9.84 2.20 -3.38
CA ALA A 220 9.97 0.91 -4.02
C ALA A 220 10.52 1.13 -5.44
N SER A 221 11.41 0.26 -5.88
CA SER A 221 11.80 0.22 -7.29
C SER A 221 11.75 -1.24 -7.76
N PRO A 222 11.06 -1.53 -8.88
CA PRO A 222 11.13 -2.85 -9.48
C PRO A 222 12.57 -3.04 -9.95
N SER A 223 13.32 -3.86 -9.21
CA SER A 223 14.69 -4.19 -9.58
C SER A 223 14.67 -4.86 -10.95
N ARG A 224 15.55 -4.44 -11.85
CA ARG A 224 15.67 -5.01 -13.21
C ARG A 224 15.85 -6.53 -13.19
N ASP A 225 16.47 -7.03 -12.13
CA ASP A 225 16.71 -8.45 -11.90
C ASP A 225 15.41 -9.24 -11.67
N LEU A 226 14.33 -8.59 -11.21
CA LEU A 226 13.01 -9.22 -11.03
C LEU A 226 12.22 -9.30 -12.35
N LEU A 227 12.57 -8.47 -13.33
CA LEU A 227 11.85 -8.37 -14.61
C LEU A 227 12.53 -9.18 -15.73
N ARG A 228 13.79 -9.58 -15.54
CA ARG A 228 14.50 -10.43 -16.48
C ARG A 228 14.31 -11.91 -16.12
N PRO A 229 13.74 -12.73 -17.02
CA PRO A 229 13.83 -14.17 -16.88
C PRO A 229 15.31 -14.55 -16.98
N ASP A 230 15.91 -14.92 -15.86
CA ASP A 230 17.35 -15.10 -15.75
C ASP A 230 17.79 -16.39 -16.45
N VAL A 231 18.16 -16.28 -17.73
CA VAL A 231 18.84 -17.33 -18.49
C VAL A 231 20.20 -17.67 -17.83
N ALA A 232 20.79 -16.77 -17.03
CA ALA A 232 22.07 -17.01 -16.37
C ALA A 232 21.93 -17.85 -15.07
N ARG A 233 20.80 -17.79 -14.36
CA ARG A 233 20.57 -18.66 -13.17
C ARG A 233 20.36 -20.13 -13.50
N ARG A 234 19.84 -20.45 -14.69
CA ARG A 234 19.82 -21.84 -15.20
C ARG A 234 21.21 -22.44 -15.39
N ARG A 235 22.28 -21.62 -15.46
CA ARG A 235 23.67 -22.11 -15.47
C ARG A 235 24.24 -22.34 -14.07
N ALA A 236 23.79 -21.61 -13.05
CA ALA A 236 24.28 -21.77 -11.68
C ALA A 236 23.72 -23.02 -10.97
N THR A 237 22.60 -23.58 -11.44
CA THR A 237 22.03 -24.85 -10.97
C THR A 237 22.38 -26.06 -11.86
N ARG A 238 23.24 -25.88 -12.88
CA ARG A 238 23.92 -27.03 -13.50
C ARG A 238 25.10 -27.42 -12.61
N MET A 239 24.81 -28.27 -11.63
CA MET A 239 25.82 -29.22 -11.14
C MET A 239 26.45 -29.91 -12.36
N PRO A 240 27.77 -30.17 -12.35
CA PRO A 240 28.40 -30.93 -13.44
C PRO A 240 27.77 -32.33 -13.50
N PRO A 241 27.51 -32.88 -14.71
CA PRO A 241 27.01 -34.23 -14.85
C PRO A 241 28.20 -35.19 -14.68
N ASP A 242 28.60 -35.44 -13.45
CA ASP A 242 29.48 -36.57 -13.16
C ASP A 242 28.63 -37.82 -12.92
N VAL A 243 28.69 -38.68 -13.95
CA VAL A 243 28.76 -40.14 -13.86
C VAL A 243 27.65 -40.82 -13.06
N TYR A 244 26.64 -41.34 -13.76
CA TYR A 244 26.32 -42.78 -13.75
C TYR A 244 25.70 -43.15 -15.10
N LEU A 245 26.54 -43.78 -15.93
CA LEU A 245 26.03 -44.75 -16.91
C LEU A 245 25.38 -45.87 -16.09
N ASN A 246 24.06 -45.98 -16.14
CA ASN A 246 23.48 -47.29 -16.05
C ASN A 246 22.28 -47.41 -16.99
N ASP A 247 22.45 -48.39 -17.86
CA ASP A 247 21.54 -48.96 -18.82
C ASP A 247 20.31 -49.52 -18.13
N SER A 248 19.13 -49.07 -18.54
CA SER A 248 17.90 -49.87 -18.51
C SER A 248 16.81 -49.10 -19.24
N SER A 249 16.58 -49.49 -20.49
CA SER A 249 15.32 -49.32 -21.19
C SER A 249 14.21 -49.99 -20.38
N SER A 250 13.51 -49.23 -19.56
CA SER A 250 12.24 -49.63 -18.96
C SER A 250 11.14 -48.75 -19.52
N ASP A 251 10.17 -49.37 -20.19
CA ASP A 251 8.92 -48.77 -20.62
C ASP A 251 8.34 -47.84 -19.54
N PRO A 252 7.78 -46.67 -19.89
CA PRO A 252 7.12 -45.82 -18.92
C PRO A 252 5.87 -46.53 -18.40
N ASP A 253 5.97 -47.04 -17.18
CA ASP A 253 4.88 -47.60 -16.41
C ASP A 253 3.88 -46.46 -16.11
N TRP A 254 2.70 -46.49 -16.75
CA TRP A 254 1.63 -45.52 -16.57
C TRP A 254 0.89 -45.79 -15.25
N SER A 255 1.59 -45.62 -14.14
CA SER A 255 0.99 -45.63 -12.80
C SER A 255 0.37 -44.26 -12.51
N TRP A 256 -0.93 -44.25 -12.21
CA TRP A 256 -1.67 -43.04 -11.84
C TRP A 256 -1.21 -42.44 -10.49
N ASP A 257 -0.37 -43.15 -9.74
CA ASP A 257 0.23 -42.71 -8.48
C ASP A 257 1.73 -42.33 -8.61
N SER A 258 2.31 -42.44 -9.79
CA SER A 258 3.63 -41.84 -10.03
C SER A 258 3.44 -40.32 -10.05
N PRO A 259 4.20 -39.54 -9.23
CA PRO A 259 4.17 -38.09 -9.35
C PRO A 259 4.50 -37.81 -10.80
N SER A 260 3.52 -37.28 -11.55
CA SER A 260 3.73 -36.97 -12.94
C SER A 260 5.04 -36.21 -12.99
N SER A 261 5.97 -36.64 -13.84
CA SER A 261 7.10 -35.78 -14.20
C SER A 261 6.60 -34.63 -15.09
N ASP A 262 5.41 -34.09 -14.78
CA ASP A 262 5.08 -32.70 -14.93
C ASP A 262 6.10 -31.95 -14.09
N VAL A 263 7.28 -31.75 -14.67
CA VAL A 263 8.19 -30.71 -14.24
C VAL A 263 7.33 -29.47 -14.19
N TYR A 264 6.86 -29.08 -13.00
CA TYR A 264 5.97 -27.94 -12.80
C TYR A 264 6.66 -26.72 -13.38
N THR A 265 6.36 -26.42 -14.65
CA THR A 265 6.96 -25.29 -15.34
C THR A 265 6.24 -24.07 -14.82
N ARG A 266 6.94 -23.31 -13.96
CA ARG A 266 6.40 -22.09 -13.38
C ARG A 266 5.93 -21.16 -14.50
N PRO A 267 4.74 -20.55 -14.36
CA PRO A 267 4.22 -19.64 -15.38
C PRO A 267 5.16 -18.43 -15.49
N PRO A 268 5.38 -17.88 -16.70
CA PRO A 268 6.13 -16.64 -16.86
C PRO A 268 5.38 -15.47 -16.22
N LEU A 269 6.08 -14.35 -15.98
CA LEU A 269 5.45 -13.12 -15.55
C LEU A 269 4.41 -12.66 -16.59
N TYR A 270 3.14 -12.63 -16.21
CA TYR A 270 2.03 -12.18 -17.06
C TYR A 270 1.33 -10.94 -16.49
N ALA A 271 1.42 -10.69 -15.18
CA ALA A 271 0.82 -9.53 -14.52
C ALA A 271 1.85 -8.67 -13.79
N LEU A 272 1.94 -7.39 -14.15
CA LEU A 272 2.80 -6.41 -13.50
C LEU A 272 1.97 -5.20 -13.04
N ILE A 273 2.00 -4.91 -11.75
CA ILE A 273 1.26 -3.81 -11.14
C ILE A 273 2.24 -2.91 -10.41
N LEU A 274 2.31 -1.64 -10.81
CA LEU A 274 3.15 -0.60 -10.20
C LEU A 274 2.23 0.51 -9.69
N LEU A 275 2.21 0.74 -8.38
CA LEU A 275 1.36 1.74 -7.74
C LEU A 275 2.21 2.77 -6.99
N THR A 276 2.10 4.05 -7.38
CA THR A 276 2.87 5.14 -6.77
C THR A 276 4.39 4.92 -6.81
N THR A 277 4.85 4.17 -7.82
CA THR A 277 6.24 3.73 -7.94
C THR A 277 6.94 4.48 -9.07
N PRO A 278 8.13 5.04 -8.88
CA PRO A 278 8.87 5.69 -9.97
C PRO A 278 9.29 4.66 -11.02
N VAL A 279 8.92 4.90 -12.28
CA VAL A 279 9.29 4.04 -13.41
C VAL A 279 10.29 4.76 -14.29
N SER A 280 11.52 4.23 -14.35
CA SER A 280 12.53 4.72 -15.29
C SER A 280 12.29 4.17 -16.70
N VAL A 281 12.79 4.86 -17.72
CA VAL A 281 12.76 4.35 -19.11
C VAL A 281 13.44 2.98 -19.22
N ASN A 282 14.54 2.78 -18.49
CA ASN A 282 15.27 1.51 -18.48
C ASN A 282 14.45 0.36 -17.89
N THR A 283 13.65 0.65 -16.85
CA THR A 283 12.73 -0.30 -16.24
C THR A 283 11.66 -0.71 -17.24
N LEU A 284 11.06 0.26 -17.95
CA LEU A 284 10.02 0.00 -18.94
C LEU A 284 10.55 -0.87 -20.10
N LEU A 285 11.77 -0.62 -20.57
CA LEU A 285 12.44 -1.44 -21.59
C LEU A 285 12.81 -2.85 -21.10
N SER A 286 12.74 -3.12 -19.80
CA SER A 286 12.97 -4.44 -19.22
C SER A 286 11.69 -5.24 -18.99
N PHE A 287 10.51 -4.68 -19.32
CA PHE A 287 9.26 -5.41 -19.20
C PHE A 287 9.25 -6.64 -20.11
N PRO A 288 8.82 -7.81 -19.60
CA PRO A 288 8.77 -9.00 -20.41
C PRO A 288 7.62 -8.92 -21.43
N PRO A 289 7.83 -9.39 -22.67
CA PRO A 289 6.80 -9.37 -23.71
C PRO A 289 5.62 -10.33 -23.41
N THR A 290 5.75 -11.19 -22.40
CA THR A 290 4.72 -12.11 -21.91
C THR A 290 3.63 -11.43 -21.08
N LEU A 291 3.77 -10.14 -20.76
CA LEU A 291 2.77 -9.40 -20.01
C LEU A 291 1.44 -9.31 -20.77
N THR A 292 0.39 -9.76 -20.11
CA THR A 292 -1.01 -9.61 -20.54
C THR A 292 -1.76 -8.60 -19.68
N HIS A 293 -1.35 -8.43 -18.42
CA HIS A 293 -1.96 -7.50 -17.47
C HIS A 293 -0.92 -6.50 -16.99
N LEU A 294 -1.14 -5.22 -17.26
CA LEU A 294 -0.22 -4.16 -16.86
C LEU A 294 -1.00 -3.03 -16.19
N ALA A 295 -0.60 -2.69 -14.97
CA ALA A 295 -1.11 -1.53 -14.26
C ALA A 295 0.05 -0.60 -13.88
N LEU A 296 -0.05 0.65 -14.33
CA LEU A 296 0.89 1.74 -14.05
C LEU A 296 0.08 2.86 -13.39
N ILE A 297 -0.12 2.78 -12.09
CA ILE A 297 -1.13 3.59 -11.38
C ILE A 297 -0.45 4.67 -10.54
N ALA A 298 -0.96 5.90 -10.63
CA ALA A 298 -0.50 7.05 -9.83
C ALA A 298 1.02 7.24 -9.84
N LEU A 299 1.66 7.08 -11.01
CA LEU A 299 3.12 7.20 -11.12
C LEU A 299 3.57 8.62 -10.80
N PRO A 300 4.66 8.82 -10.03
CA PRO A 300 5.12 10.14 -9.64
C PRO A 300 5.69 10.94 -10.83
N ASN A 301 6.16 10.27 -11.88
CA ASN A 301 6.76 10.87 -13.07
C ASN A 301 6.12 10.31 -14.34
N ALA A 302 6.11 11.11 -15.42
CA ALA A 302 5.62 10.68 -16.72
C ALA A 302 6.42 9.49 -17.27
N ALA A 303 5.72 8.42 -17.67
CA ALA A 303 6.32 7.24 -18.28
C ALA A 303 6.11 7.26 -19.81
N PRO A 304 7.08 6.79 -20.63
CA PRO A 304 6.95 6.80 -22.09
C PRO A 304 6.03 5.66 -22.58
N ILE A 305 4.73 5.76 -22.29
CA ILE A 305 3.72 4.73 -22.60
C ILE A 305 3.58 4.43 -24.09
N HIS A 306 3.91 5.39 -24.97
CA HIS A 306 3.93 5.21 -26.42
C HIS A 306 4.89 4.09 -26.90
N ARG A 307 5.84 3.67 -26.06
CA ARG A 307 6.76 2.56 -26.36
C ARG A 307 6.18 1.19 -25.99
N LEU A 308 5.21 1.13 -25.07
CA LEU A 308 4.65 -0.12 -24.57
C LEU A 308 4.07 -1.01 -25.66
N PRO A 309 3.38 -0.52 -26.72
CA PRO A 309 2.88 -1.39 -27.78
C PRO A 309 3.97 -2.18 -28.52
N ARG A 310 5.23 -1.71 -28.50
CA ARG A 310 6.37 -2.42 -29.08
C ARG A 310 7.02 -3.42 -28.12
N ILE A 311 6.91 -3.16 -26.81
CA ILE A 311 7.60 -3.94 -25.76
C ILE A 311 6.69 -5.05 -25.25
N CYS A 312 5.42 -4.73 -24.98
CA CYS A 312 4.40 -5.63 -24.46
C CYS A 312 3.21 -5.68 -25.43
N PRO A 313 3.33 -6.40 -26.56
CA PRO A 313 2.28 -6.44 -27.58
C PRO A 313 1.05 -7.27 -27.17
N LEU A 314 1.19 -8.12 -26.14
CA LEU A 314 0.17 -9.07 -25.70
C LEU A 314 -0.76 -8.53 -24.60
N ILE A 315 -0.70 -7.24 -24.30
CA ILE A 315 -1.53 -6.63 -23.25
C ILE A 315 -3.02 -6.79 -23.58
N GLU A 316 -3.76 -7.36 -22.64
CA GLU A 316 -5.21 -7.53 -22.62
C GLU A 316 -5.87 -6.49 -21.70
N VAL A 317 -5.24 -6.19 -20.57
CA VAL A 317 -5.72 -5.20 -19.60
C VAL A 317 -4.61 -4.20 -19.30
N LEU A 318 -4.88 -2.93 -19.58
CA LEU A 318 -3.98 -1.81 -19.31
C LEU A 318 -4.65 -0.83 -18.36
N ASP A 319 -4.14 -0.70 -17.13
CA ASP A 319 -4.60 0.32 -16.18
C ASP A 319 -3.58 1.45 -16.07
N LEU A 320 -3.98 2.66 -16.49
CA LEU A 320 -3.22 3.90 -16.37
C LEU A 320 -3.92 4.91 -15.46
N SER A 321 -4.80 4.45 -14.57
CA SER A 321 -5.58 5.32 -13.67
C SER A 321 -4.70 6.20 -12.78
N PHE A 322 -5.25 7.34 -12.34
CA PHE A 322 -4.67 8.31 -11.41
C PHE A 322 -3.37 8.98 -11.89
N ASN A 323 -3.07 8.93 -13.20
CA ASN A 323 -1.91 9.59 -13.79
C ASN A 323 -2.28 10.94 -14.39
N THR A 324 -2.07 12.01 -13.63
CA THR A 324 -2.38 13.39 -14.06
C THR A 324 -1.51 13.88 -15.22
N TRP A 325 -0.33 13.29 -15.41
CA TRP A 325 0.59 13.64 -16.49
C TRP A 325 0.11 13.16 -17.88
N LEU A 326 -0.90 12.29 -17.97
CA LEU A 326 -1.42 11.84 -19.27
C LEU A 326 -2.08 12.95 -20.09
N LYS A 327 -2.64 13.96 -19.40
CA LYS A 327 -3.23 15.16 -20.01
C LYS A 327 -2.17 16.17 -20.45
N GLN A 328 -0.95 16.09 -19.93
CA GLN A 328 0.07 17.07 -20.27
C GLN A 328 0.43 16.95 -21.75
N GLU A 329 0.35 18.08 -22.45
CA GLU A 329 0.83 18.23 -23.82
C GLU A 329 2.33 17.99 -23.83
N ALA A 330 2.78 17.04 -24.66
CA ALA A 330 4.19 16.71 -24.79
C ALA A 330 4.75 17.32 -26.08
N GLY A 331 4.44 18.58 -26.38
CA GLY A 331 4.61 19.21 -27.70
C GLY A 331 3.23 19.51 -28.29
N ASP A 332 3.05 19.30 -29.60
CA ASP A 332 1.77 19.56 -30.29
C ASP A 332 0.68 18.50 -30.02
N ASP A 333 1.07 17.34 -29.48
CA ASP A 333 0.18 16.19 -29.23
C ASP A 333 0.19 15.79 -27.75
N THR A 334 -0.93 15.26 -27.26
CA THR A 334 -0.99 14.60 -25.95
C THR A 334 -0.22 13.27 -25.96
N ILE A 335 0.20 12.78 -24.79
CA ILE A 335 1.01 11.54 -24.70
C ILE A 335 0.24 10.33 -25.27
N LEU A 336 -1.08 10.29 -25.11
CA LEU A 336 -1.95 9.23 -25.60
C LEU A 336 -2.12 9.28 -27.13
N GLU A 337 -2.00 10.46 -27.73
CA GLU A 337 -2.08 10.63 -29.17
C GLU A 337 -0.87 10.04 -29.90
N ARG A 338 0.24 9.85 -29.20
CA ARG A 338 1.45 9.21 -29.75
C ARG A 338 1.41 7.68 -29.67
N VAL A 339 0.43 7.11 -28.97
CA VAL A 339 0.34 5.67 -28.78
C VAL A 339 -0.22 5.01 -30.04
N GLU A 340 0.50 4.02 -30.56
CA GLU A 340 0.08 3.19 -31.69
C GLU A 340 -0.93 2.11 -31.23
N TRP A 341 -2.17 2.51 -30.93
CA TRP A 341 -3.23 1.64 -30.38
C TRP A 341 -3.56 0.42 -31.24
N GLU A 342 -3.33 0.49 -32.55
CA GLU A 342 -3.55 -0.59 -33.51
C GLU A 342 -2.65 -1.82 -33.25
N ARG A 343 -1.50 -1.63 -32.58
CA ARG A 343 -0.58 -2.74 -32.27
C ARG A 343 -1.10 -3.65 -31.16
N TRP A 344 -1.97 -3.13 -30.29
CA TRP A 344 -2.53 -3.90 -29.17
C TRP A 344 -3.79 -4.66 -29.56
N ARG A 345 -3.64 -5.66 -30.42
CA ARG A 345 -4.77 -6.45 -30.95
C ARG A 345 -5.56 -7.20 -29.87
N LYS A 346 -4.92 -7.49 -28.74
CA LYS A 346 -5.53 -8.22 -27.62
C LYS A 346 -6.10 -7.33 -26.52
N LEU A 347 -5.89 -6.02 -26.59
CA LEU A 347 -6.37 -5.10 -25.55
C LEU A 347 -7.89 -5.14 -25.51
N ARG A 348 -8.44 -5.41 -24.33
CA ARG A 348 -9.87 -5.51 -24.02
C ARG A 348 -10.31 -4.42 -23.08
N VAL A 349 -9.46 -4.03 -22.13
CA VAL A 349 -9.79 -3.05 -21.09
C VAL A 349 -8.69 -2.02 -20.95
N LEU A 350 -9.07 -0.75 -20.93
CA LEU A 350 -8.20 0.41 -20.71
C LEU A 350 -8.73 1.26 -19.54
N GLY A 351 -8.00 1.29 -18.44
CA GLY A 351 -8.31 2.11 -17.26
C GLY A 351 -7.69 3.49 -17.35
N LEU A 352 -8.50 4.54 -17.25
CA LEU A 352 -8.12 5.96 -17.31
C LEU A 352 -8.80 6.79 -16.21
N ARG A 353 -9.17 6.17 -15.08
CA ARG A 353 -9.86 6.83 -13.96
C ARG A 353 -9.02 7.98 -13.41
N ASP A 354 -9.65 9.11 -13.10
CA ASP A 354 -9.02 10.31 -12.54
C ASP A 354 -7.82 10.85 -13.34
N CYS A 355 -7.77 10.57 -14.65
CA CYS A 355 -6.76 11.11 -15.55
C CYS A 355 -7.21 12.39 -16.27
N ASN A 356 -8.49 12.79 -16.14
CA ASN A 356 -9.11 13.97 -16.77
C ASN A 356 -8.96 14.00 -18.30
N ILE A 357 -9.09 12.83 -18.93
CA ILE A 357 -8.97 12.62 -20.38
C ILE A 357 -10.35 12.71 -21.02
N ASP A 358 -10.41 13.36 -22.17
CA ASP A 358 -11.65 13.52 -22.94
C ASP A 358 -12.04 12.24 -23.70
N GLY A 359 -13.32 12.13 -24.06
CA GLY A 359 -13.89 11.03 -24.85
C GLY A 359 -13.22 10.74 -26.20
N SER A 360 -12.45 11.69 -26.75
CA SER A 360 -11.77 11.55 -28.05
C SER A 360 -10.76 10.39 -28.11
N VAL A 361 -10.22 9.98 -26.96
CA VAL A 361 -9.32 8.82 -26.87
C VAL A 361 -10.06 7.53 -27.21
N ALA A 362 -11.35 7.43 -26.90
CA ALA A 362 -12.13 6.24 -27.19
C ALA A 362 -12.25 5.96 -28.68
N ASP A 363 -12.54 6.99 -29.48
CA ASP A 363 -12.64 6.88 -30.93
C ASP A 363 -11.33 6.39 -31.55
N ARG A 364 -10.19 6.82 -30.98
CA ARG A 364 -8.86 6.43 -31.44
C ARG A 364 -8.48 5.01 -31.07
N VAL A 365 -8.76 4.60 -29.83
CA VAL A 365 -8.46 3.25 -29.33
C VAL A 365 -9.25 2.21 -30.12
N ASN A 366 -10.52 2.51 -30.43
CA ASN A 366 -11.44 1.60 -31.11
C ASN A 366 -11.41 1.70 -32.64
N LYS A 367 -10.62 2.62 -33.20
CA LYS A 367 -10.48 2.76 -34.65
C LYS A 367 -10.01 1.47 -35.30
N GLY A 368 -10.83 0.92 -36.19
CA GLY A 368 -10.50 -0.28 -36.96
C GLY A 368 -10.56 -1.60 -36.18
N ARG A 369 -11.15 -1.62 -34.98
CA ARG A 369 -11.37 -2.85 -34.20
C ARG A 369 -12.75 -3.43 -34.50
N TRP A 370 -12.85 -4.76 -34.47
CA TRP A 370 -14.14 -5.46 -34.53
C TRP A 370 -14.84 -5.56 -33.17
N THR A 371 -14.07 -5.49 -32.09
CA THR A 371 -14.57 -5.51 -30.72
C THR A 371 -14.00 -4.29 -30.02
N ASP A 372 -14.89 -3.46 -29.50
CA ASP A 372 -14.51 -2.25 -28.79
C ASP A 372 -13.79 -2.61 -27.49
N VAL A 373 -12.76 -1.83 -27.18
CA VAL A 373 -12.08 -1.83 -25.90
C VAL A 373 -12.98 -1.12 -24.89
N GLU A 374 -13.18 -1.74 -23.74
CA GLU A 374 -13.85 -1.13 -22.60
C GLU A 374 -12.93 -0.08 -21.98
N ILE A 375 -13.35 1.18 -22.03
CA ILE A 375 -12.57 2.31 -21.50
C ILE A 375 -13.26 2.83 -20.24
N ILE A 376 -12.56 2.75 -19.11
CA ILE A 376 -13.11 3.06 -17.78
C ILE A 376 -12.52 4.37 -17.28
N GLY A 377 -13.37 5.28 -16.81
CA GLY A 377 -12.94 6.54 -16.21
C GLY A 377 -12.70 7.69 -17.19
N VAL A 378 -13.21 7.57 -18.42
CA VAL A 378 -13.33 8.69 -19.35
C VAL A 378 -14.71 9.28 -19.22
N ASP A 379 -14.80 10.60 -19.11
CA ASP A 379 -16.06 11.32 -19.17
C ASP A 379 -16.60 11.19 -20.59
N SER A 380 -17.41 10.15 -20.83
CA SER A 380 -18.34 10.17 -21.96
C SER A 380 -19.15 11.44 -21.78
N GLY A 381 -19.07 12.39 -22.71
CA GLY A 381 -19.62 13.76 -22.62
C GLY A 381 -21.14 13.88 -22.41
N ALA A 382 -21.80 12.87 -21.88
CA ALA A 382 -23.05 13.02 -21.16
C ALA A 382 -22.82 13.95 -19.96
N PRO A 383 -23.58 15.06 -19.83
CA PRO A 383 -23.50 15.87 -18.64
C PRO A 383 -23.78 14.99 -17.44
N SER A 384 -22.86 14.99 -16.47
CA SER A 384 -23.12 14.44 -15.13
C SER A 384 -24.55 14.80 -14.73
N LEU A 385 -25.32 13.80 -14.30
CA LEU A 385 -26.71 13.99 -13.87
C LEU A 385 -26.79 15.06 -12.75
N GLU A 386 -25.68 15.24 -12.02
CA GLU A 386 -25.47 16.31 -11.03
C GLU A 386 -25.28 17.70 -11.66
N ALA A 387 -24.59 17.80 -12.79
CA ALA A 387 -24.47 19.04 -13.58
C ALA A 387 -25.78 19.38 -14.31
N ALA A 388 -26.53 18.37 -14.75
CA ALA A 388 -27.88 18.54 -15.32
C ALA A 388 -28.90 18.98 -14.24
N MET A 389 -28.84 18.40 -13.04
CA MET A 389 -29.71 18.78 -11.91
C MET A 389 -29.35 20.15 -11.32
N SER A 390 -28.06 20.53 -11.31
CA SER A 390 -27.62 21.86 -10.86
C SER A 390 -28.11 22.98 -11.78
N ARG A 391 -28.26 22.72 -13.10
CA ARG A 391 -28.83 23.69 -14.06
C ARG A 391 -30.34 23.85 -13.94
N LEU A 392 -31.05 22.86 -13.40
CA LEU A 392 -32.50 22.95 -13.14
C LEU A 392 -32.83 23.76 -11.87
N ARG A 393 -31.87 23.97 -10.96
CA ARG A 393 -32.09 24.71 -9.70
C ARG A 393 -31.85 26.22 -9.79
N LEU A 394 -31.33 26.73 -10.92
CA LEU A 394 -31.01 28.15 -11.09
C LEU A 394 -32.09 28.96 -11.84
N ASN A 395 -33.22 28.34 -12.22
CA ASN A 395 -34.35 29.01 -12.88
C ASN A 395 -35.63 29.04 -12.00
N GLY A 396 -35.49 29.00 -10.67
CA GLY A 396 -36.61 29.13 -9.72
C GLY A 396 -36.66 30.50 -9.08
#